data_AF-A0AAN9IVL3-F1
#
_entry.id   AF-A0AAN9IVL3-F1
#
_cell.length_a   1.000
_cell.length_b   1.000
_cell.length_c   1.000
_cell.angle_alpha   90.00
_cell.angle_beta   90.00
_cell.angle_gamma   90.00
#
_symmetry.space_group_name_H-M   'P 1'
#
loop_
_entity.id
_entity.type
_entity.pdbx_description
1 polymer ?
#
loop_
_entity_poly.entity_id
_entity_poly.type
_entity_poly.pdbx_seq_one_letter_code
_entity_poly.pdbx_strand_id
1 'polypeptide(L)'
;MGFFDEALWLLEQLLCEGVRVRLDFFVFPVVLKICCGQCDVELGGQLHGRVLKQGFVESVYVGNALIDMYGKCGSLGEAKKVLEGMPQTDCVSWNSIISSCAPNGLVYEALDLLKNMPAGGGGLAPNIVSWSALIGGFAHNGYDVESVELLAGMVGAGMGPNARTLANG
;
A
#
# COMPACT_ATOMS: atom_id res chain seq x y z
N MET A 1 -24.44 -16.32 1.46
CA MET A 1 -23.73 -15.42 0.53
C MET A 1 -22.72 -14.66 1.35
N GLY A 2 -21.44 -14.68 0.97
CA GLY A 2 -20.41 -13.92 1.67
C GLY A 2 -20.52 -12.43 1.34
N PHE A 3 -20.02 -11.57 2.22
CA PHE A 3 -19.93 -10.12 1.99
C PHE A 3 -19.18 -9.77 0.69
N PHE A 4 -18.28 -10.64 0.24
CA PHE A 4 -17.57 -10.48 -1.01
C PHE A 4 -18.45 -10.73 -2.25
N ASP A 5 -19.24 -11.80 -2.26
CA ASP A 5 -20.13 -12.13 -3.38
C ASP A 5 -21.14 -11.00 -3.62
N GLU A 6 -21.65 -10.42 -2.53
CA GLU A 6 -22.56 -9.27 -2.57
C GLU A 6 -21.85 -8.02 -3.09
N ALA A 7 -20.63 -7.74 -2.64
CA ALA A 7 -19.84 -6.61 -3.12
C ALA A 7 -19.47 -6.74 -4.61
N LEU A 8 -19.14 -7.95 -5.08
CA LEU A 8 -18.90 -8.22 -6.49
C LEU A 8 -20.16 -8.07 -7.33
N TRP A 9 -21.29 -8.59 -6.85
CA TRP A 9 -22.55 -8.49 -7.56
C TRP A 9 -22.99 -7.03 -7.70
N LEU A 10 -22.87 -6.23 -6.64
CA LEU A 10 -23.11 -4.78 -6.69
C LEU A 10 -22.16 -4.07 -7.65
N LEU A 11 -20.87 -4.46 -7.68
CA LEU A 11 -19.91 -3.92 -8.65
C LEU A 11 -20.33 -4.25 -10.10
N GLU A 12 -20.77 -5.48 -10.38
CA GLU A 12 -21.23 -5.89 -11.70
C GLU A 12 -22.48 -5.12 -12.15
N GLN A 13 -23.43 -4.92 -11.24
CA GLN A 13 -24.62 -4.13 -11.51
C GLN A 13 -24.27 -2.67 -11.85
N LEU A 14 -23.43 -2.03 -11.02
CA LEU A 14 -23.02 -0.63 -11.21
C LEU A 14 -22.25 -0.41 -12.53
N LEU A 15 -21.45 -1.40 -12.95
CA LEU A 15 -20.74 -1.36 -14.23
C LEU A 15 -21.69 -1.57 -15.43
N CYS A 16 -22.72 -2.40 -15.30
CA CYS A 16 -23.73 -2.65 -16.33
C CYS A 16 -24.65 -1.44 -16.56
N GLU A 17 -24.92 -0.64 -15.54
CA GLU A 17 -25.73 0.58 -15.64
C GLU A 17 -25.01 1.75 -16.35
N GLY A 18 -23.76 1.56 -16.78
CA GLY A 18 -23.02 2.56 -17.56
C GLY A 18 -22.56 3.78 -16.75
N VAL A 19 -22.65 3.72 -15.42
CA VAL A 19 -22.16 4.76 -14.50
C VAL A 19 -20.63 4.67 -14.40
N ARG A 20 -19.90 4.94 -15.49
CA ARG A 20 -18.43 4.83 -15.52
C ARG A 20 -17.72 5.93 -14.72
N VAL A 21 -18.40 7.03 -14.41
CA VAL A 21 -17.76 8.22 -13.87
C VAL A 21 -17.86 8.19 -12.34
N ARG A 22 -16.73 7.90 -11.66
CA ARG A 22 -16.46 7.89 -10.19
C ARG A 22 -16.53 6.55 -9.44
N LEU A 23 -16.81 5.42 -10.08
CA LEU A 23 -16.83 4.11 -9.39
C LEU A 23 -15.44 3.62 -8.98
N ASP A 24 -14.40 4.00 -9.72
CA ASP A 24 -13.00 3.63 -9.48
C ASP A 24 -12.46 4.16 -8.14
N PHE A 25 -12.84 5.39 -7.78
CA PHE A 25 -12.42 6.02 -6.52
C PHE A 25 -13.05 5.38 -5.28
N PHE A 26 -14.26 4.83 -5.38
CA PHE A 26 -15.03 4.37 -4.22
C PHE A 26 -15.24 2.87 -4.16
N VAL A 27 -15.66 2.24 -5.26
CA VAL A 27 -16.13 0.85 -5.22
C VAL A 27 -14.96 -0.12 -5.13
N PHE A 28 -13.97 0.00 -6.01
CA PHE A 28 -12.82 -0.91 -6.02
C PHE A 28 -12.04 -0.89 -4.70
N PRO A 29 -11.70 0.27 -4.10
CA PRO A 29 -11.06 0.31 -2.78
C PRO A 29 -11.89 -0.37 -1.69
N VAL A 30 -13.22 -0.24 -1.71
CA VAL A 30 -14.10 -0.89 -0.73
C VAL A 30 -14.08 -2.41 -0.90
N VAL A 31 -14.21 -2.94 -2.13
CA VAL A 31 -14.19 -4.40 -2.34
C VAL A 31 -12.79 -4.98 -2.06
N LEU A 32 -11.72 -4.27 -2.43
CA LEU A 32 -10.35 -4.68 -2.12
C LEU A 32 -10.10 -4.73 -0.60
N LYS A 33 -10.64 -3.77 0.16
CA LYS A 33 -10.56 -3.78 1.63
C LYS A 33 -11.24 -5.00 2.26
N ILE A 34 -12.35 -5.47 1.67
CA ILE A 34 -13.00 -6.72 2.10
C ILE A 34 -12.06 -7.91 1.89
N CYS A 35 -11.34 -7.95 0.76
CA CYS A 35 -10.35 -8.98 0.47
C CYS A 35 -9.17 -8.94 1.44
N CYS A 36 -8.70 -7.74 1.81
CA CYS A 36 -7.66 -7.57 2.83
C CYS A 36 -8.06 -8.22 4.16
N GLY A 37 -9.32 -8.07 4.57
CA GLY A 37 -9.82 -8.61 5.84
C GLY A 37 -9.89 -10.14 5.88
N GLN A 38 -9.92 -10.79 4.72
CA GLN A 38 -9.98 -12.25 4.57
C GLN A 38 -8.61 -12.85 4.20
N CYS A 39 -7.61 -12.01 3.93
CA CYS A 39 -6.30 -12.39 3.38
C CYS A 39 -6.40 -13.31 2.14
N ASP A 40 -7.43 -13.16 1.32
CA ASP A 40 -7.69 -14.02 0.17
C ASP A 40 -7.05 -13.42 -1.11
N VAL A 41 -5.86 -13.92 -1.43
CA VAL A 41 -5.07 -13.49 -2.60
C VAL A 41 -5.73 -13.91 -3.91
N GLU A 42 -6.39 -15.07 -3.96
CA GLU A 42 -7.02 -15.57 -5.18
C GLU A 42 -8.16 -14.63 -5.60
N LEU A 43 -8.96 -14.24 -4.60
CA LEU A 43 -10.06 -13.32 -4.74
C LEU A 43 -9.61 -11.91 -5.15
N GLY A 44 -8.57 -11.41 -4.49
CA GLY A 44 -7.91 -10.16 -4.85
C GLY A 44 -7.36 -10.19 -6.29
N GLY A 45 -6.80 -11.32 -6.72
CA GLY A 45 -6.33 -11.53 -8.08
C GLY A 45 -7.44 -11.50 -9.12
N GLN A 46 -8.60 -12.11 -8.84
CA GLN A 46 -9.77 -12.04 -9.73
C GLN A 46 -10.25 -10.59 -9.90
N LEU A 47 -10.31 -9.82 -8.81
CA LEU A 47 -10.63 -8.39 -8.86
C LEU A 47 -9.60 -7.58 -9.63
N HIS A 48 -8.31 -7.83 -9.42
CA HIS A 48 -7.24 -7.17 -10.15
C HIS A 48 -7.37 -7.42 -11.67
N GLY A 49 -7.67 -8.66 -12.08
CA GLY A 49 -7.97 -8.99 -13.47
C GLY A 49 -9.16 -8.20 -14.03
N ARG A 50 -10.20 -7.94 -13.22
CA ARG A 50 -11.35 -7.11 -13.61
C ARG A 50 -10.98 -5.63 -13.73
N VAL A 51 -10.17 -5.09 -12.81
CA VAL A 51 -9.64 -3.71 -12.89
C VAL A 51 -8.90 -3.51 -14.21
N LEU A 52 -8.03 -4.46 -14.57
CA LEU A 52 -7.28 -4.48 -15.84
C LEU A 52 -8.22 -4.48 -17.04
N LYS A 53 -9.20 -5.40 -17.07
CA LYS A 53 -10.13 -5.56 -18.19
C LYS A 53 -11.03 -4.34 -18.42
N GLN A 54 -11.38 -3.62 -17.35
CA GLN A 54 -12.25 -2.44 -17.41
C GLN A 54 -11.49 -1.13 -17.63
N GLY A 55 -10.15 -1.16 -17.64
CA GLY A 55 -9.31 0.02 -17.89
C GLY A 55 -9.13 0.94 -16.69
N PHE A 56 -9.37 0.48 -15.46
CA PHE A 56 -9.21 1.29 -14.24
C PHE A 56 -7.77 1.31 -13.69
N VAL A 57 -6.81 0.82 -14.47
CA VAL A 57 -5.40 0.66 -14.08
C VAL A 57 -4.65 1.98 -13.93
N GLU A 58 -5.16 3.04 -14.56
CA GLU A 58 -4.57 4.38 -14.48
C GLU A 58 -4.93 5.11 -13.18
N SER A 59 -5.89 4.58 -12.41
CA SER A 59 -6.36 5.20 -11.17
C SER A 59 -5.40 4.93 -10.02
N VAL A 60 -4.71 5.98 -9.55
CA VAL A 60 -3.80 5.91 -8.39
C VAL A 60 -4.50 5.34 -7.16
N TYR A 61 -5.79 5.65 -6.98
CA TYR A 61 -6.60 5.15 -5.86
C TYR A 61 -6.79 3.63 -5.91
N VAL A 62 -7.06 3.09 -7.11
CA VAL A 62 -7.22 1.65 -7.31
C VAL A 62 -5.87 0.94 -7.15
N GLY A 63 -4.79 1.51 -7.70
CA GLY A 63 -3.43 1.01 -7.52
C GLY A 63 -3.03 0.94 -6.04
N ASN A 64 -3.27 2.01 -5.28
CA ASN A 64 -2.99 2.05 -3.84
C ASN A 64 -3.77 1.00 -3.04
N ALA A 65 -5.04 0.76 -3.40
CA ALA A 65 -5.86 -0.27 -2.78
C ALA A 65 -5.38 -1.70 -3.11
N LEU A 66 -4.92 -1.92 -4.35
CA LEU A 66 -4.33 -3.20 -4.76
C LEU A 66 -3.02 -3.48 -4.01
N ILE A 67 -2.15 -2.47 -3.88
CA ILE A 67 -0.90 -2.57 -3.09
C ILE A 67 -1.20 -2.93 -1.63
N ASP A 68 -2.14 -2.23 -0.99
CA ASP A 68 -2.54 -2.50 0.40
C ASP A 68 -3.10 -3.92 0.56
N MET A 69 -3.91 -4.38 -0.40
CA MET A 69 -4.49 -5.73 -0.41
C MET A 69 -3.42 -6.80 -0.53
N TYR A 70 -2.60 -6.76 -1.57
CA TYR A 70 -1.54 -7.75 -1.74
C TYR A 70 -0.54 -7.74 -0.58
N GLY A 71 -0.20 -6.56 -0.06
CA GLY A 71 0.69 -6.41 1.09
C GLY A 71 0.14 -7.04 2.37
N LYS A 72 -1.15 -6.82 2.70
CA LYS A 72 -1.80 -7.43 3.87
C LYS A 72 -2.00 -8.93 3.73
N CYS A 73 -2.21 -9.42 2.51
CA CYS A 73 -2.29 -10.85 2.23
C CYS A 73 -0.91 -11.55 2.15
N GLY A 74 0.18 -10.84 2.43
CA GLY A 74 1.54 -11.36 2.40
C GLY A 74 2.11 -11.62 1.00
N SER A 75 1.46 -11.12 -0.04
CA SER A 75 1.87 -11.25 -1.43
C SER A 75 2.63 -10.00 -1.90
N LEU A 76 3.73 -9.66 -1.21
CA LEU A 76 4.48 -8.43 -1.48
C LEU A 76 5.03 -8.36 -2.92
N GLY A 77 5.37 -9.50 -3.52
CA GLY A 77 5.79 -9.58 -4.91
C GLY A 77 4.72 -9.07 -5.89
N GLU A 78 3.44 -9.37 -5.65
CA GLU A 78 2.34 -8.85 -6.47
C GLU A 78 2.09 -7.36 -6.19
N ALA A 79 2.23 -6.92 -4.93
CA ALA A 79 2.14 -5.51 -4.57
C ALA A 79 3.20 -4.66 -5.30
N LYS A 80 4.43 -5.17 -5.41
CA LYS A 80 5.51 -4.53 -6.18
C LYS A 80 5.19 -4.41 -7.66
N LYS A 81 4.70 -5.48 -8.29
CA LYS A 81 4.29 -5.47 -9.70
C LYS A 81 3.21 -4.41 -9.97
N VAL A 82 2.26 -4.25 -9.04
CA VAL A 82 1.26 -3.19 -9.14
C VAL A 82 1.93 -1.82 -9.09
N LEU A 83 2.78 -1.56 -8.10
CA LEU A 83 3.49 -0.28 -7.96
C LEU A 83 4.33 0.06 -9.21
N GLU A 84 5.07 -0.92 -9.75
CA GLU A 84 5.90 -0.77 -10.96
C GLU A 84 5.07 -0.55 -12.24
N GLY A 85 3.85 -1.09 -12.28
CA GLY A 85 2.93 -0.96 -13.40
C GLY A 85 2.07 0.32 -13.38
N MET A 86 2.08 1.08 -12.28
CA MET A 86 1.27 2.29 -12.16
C MET A 86 1.86 3.44 -12.99
N PRO A 87 1.07 4.12 -13.85
CA PRO A 87 1.56 5.24 -14.64
C PRO A 87 1.90 6.47 -13.80
N GLN A 88 1.27 6.60 -12.63
CA GLN A 88 1.53 7.62 -11.64
C GLN A 88 1.50 6.98 -10.25
N THR A 89 2.50 7.29 -9.42
CA THR A 89 2.54 6.90 -8.01
C THR A 89 2.50 8.13 -7.13
N ASP A 90 1.97 8.01 -5.91
CA ASP A 90 2.00 9.07 -4.90
C ASP A 90 2.66 8.58 -3.60
N CYS A 91 2.78 9.47 -2.59
CA CYS A 91 3.34 9.08 -1.30
C CYS A 91 2.53 7.95 -0.65
N VAL A 92 1.24 7.83 -0.95
CA VAL A 92 0.40 6.75 -0.42
C VAL A 92 0.80 5.42 -1.07
N SER A 93 1.07 5.37 -2.38
CA SER A 93 1.56 4.15 -3.06
C SER A 93 2.82 3.59 -2.39
N TRP A 94 3.80 4.46 -2.16
CA TRP A 94 5.09 4.11 -1.54
C TRP A 94 4.94 3.78 -0.05
N ASN A 95 4.12 4.53 0.68
CA ASN A 95 3.88 4.26 2.10
C ASN A 95 3.14 2.94 2.32
N SER A 96 2.18 2.59 1.45
CA SER A 96 1.46 1.32 1.50
C SER A 96 2.43 0.14 1.34
N ILE A 97 3.32 0.18 0.35
CA ILE A 97 4.27 -0.92 0.13
C ILE A 97 5.30 -1.02 1.27
N ILE A 98 5.86 0.10 1.74
CA ILE A 98 6.82 0.13 2.84
C ILE A 98 6.18 -0.42 4.13
N SER A 99 4.96 0.02 4.44
CA SER A 99 4.24 -0.43 5.65
C SER A 99 3.90 -1.91 5.60
N SER A 100 3.73 -2.48 4.41
CA SER A 100 3.45 -3.92 4.25
C SER A 100 4.69 -4.81 4.40
N CYS A 101 5.91 -4.28 4.32
CA CYS A 101 7.13 -5.09 4.42
C CYS A 101 7.37 -5.60 5.85
N ALA A 102 7.13 -4.75 6.86
CA ALA A 102 7.36 -5.06 8.27
C ALA A 102 6.60 -6.31 8.79
N PRO A 103 5.27 -6.43 8.61
CA PRO A 103 4.54 -7.63 9.04
C PRO A 103 4.94 -8.89 8.25
N ASN A 104 5.59 -8.74 7.10
CA ASN A 104 6.09 -9.83 6.28
C ASN A 104 7.58 -10.17 6.55
N GLY A 105 8.22 -9.53 7.54
CA GLY A 105 9.63 -9.78 7.90
C GLY A 105 10.65 -9.21 6.91
N LEU A 106 10.22 -8.33 5.99
CA LEU A 106 11.04 -7.82 4.88
C LEU A 106 11.54 -6.39 5.15
N VAL A 107 12.02 -6.13 6.37
CA VAL A 107 12.37 -4.76 6.83
C VAL A 107 13.47 -4.09 5.99
N TYR A 108 14.46 -4.85 5.54
CA TYR A 108 15.52 -4.33 4.66
C TYR A 108 15.00 -3.99 3.25
N GLU A 109 14.01 -4.72 2.77
CA GLU A 109 13.32 -4.41 1.51
C GLU A 109 12.54 -3.10 1.63
N ALA A 110 11.90 -2.86 2.78
CA ALA A 110 11.28 -1.57 3.08
C ALA A 110 12.30 -0.42 3.12
N LEU A 111 13.49 -0.65 3.65
CA LEU A 111 14.58 0.33 3.65
C LEU A 111 15.01 0.67 2.21
N ASP A 112 15.17 -0.34 1.36
CA ASP A 112 15.53 -0.13 -0.05
C ASP A 112 14.41 0.58 -0.82
N LEU A 113 13.15 0.26 -0.57
CA LEU A 113 12.00 0.97 -1.14
C LEU A 113 11.97 2.44 -0.71
N LEU A 114 12.26 2.75 0.56
CA LEU A 114 12.32 4.12 1.05
C LEU A 114 13.47 4.92 0.37
N LYS A 115 14.63 4.30 0.19
CA LYS A 115 15.78 4.91 -0.51
C LYS A 115 15.51 5.15 -2.00
N ASN A 116 14.76 4.25 -2.63
CA ASN A 116 14.41 4.32 -4.06
C ASN A 116 13.14 5.12 -4.34
N MET A 117 12.49 5.70 -3.31
CA MET A 117 11.34 6.57 -3.50
C MET A 117 11.76 7.78 -4.37
N PRO A 118 11.10 8.05 -5.52
CA PRO A 118 11.57 9.01 -6.52
C PRO A 118 11.77 10.42 -5.95
N ALA A 119 13.04 10.83 -5.83
CA ALA A 119 13.42 12.09 -5.17
C ALA A 119 13.12 13.37 -5.98
N GLY A 120 12.50 13.32 -7.16
CA GLY A 120 12.37 14.52 -8.00
C GLY A 120 11.28 14.47 -9.05
N GLY A 121 10.38 15.46 -9.02
CA GLY A 121 9.40 15.76 -10.07
C GLY A 121 8.03 16.16 -9.53
N GLY A 122 7.55 15.49 -8.47
CA GLY A 122 6.17 15.66 -7.96
C GLY A 122 6.02 15.81 -6.44
N GLY A 123 7.11 15.98 -5.68
CA GLY A 123 7.06 16.10 -4.21
C GLY A 123 7.04 14.77 -3.43
N LEU A 124 7.48 13.68 -4.07
CA LEU A 124 7.50 12.32 -3.50
C LEU A 124 8.78 12.06 -2.69
N ALA A 125 9.02 12.85 -1.65
CA ALA A 125 10.07 12.54 -0.68
C ALA A 125 9.53 11.63 0.43
N PRO A 126 10.35 10.73 1.00
CA PRO A 126 10.00 10.04 2.24
C PRO A 126 9.55 11.03 3.30
N ASN A 127 8.36 10.82 3.85
CA ASN A 127 7.76 11.69 4.85
C ASN A 127 7.68 10.99 6.21
N ILE A 128 7.16 11.67 7.23
CA ILE A 128 7.06 11.11 8.58
C ILE A 128 6.35 9.75 8.62
N VAL A 129 5.38 9.50 7.73
CA VAL A 129 4.67 8.22 7.66
C VAL A 129 5.59 7.13 7.13
N SER A 130 6.37 7.41 6.08
CA SER A 130 7.36 6.48 5.52
C SER A 130 8.40 6.08 6.57
N TRP A 131 8.96 7.06 7.29
CA TRP A 131 9.96 6.83 8.33
C TRP A 131 9.40 6.13 9.55
N SER A 132 8.22 6.52 10.06
CA SER A 132 7.58 5.83 11.18
C SER A 132 7.27 4.37 10.86
N ALA A 133 6.81 4.06 9.64
CA ALA A 133 6.56 2.68 9.21
C ALA A 133 7.85 1.85 9.20
N LEU A 134 8.94 2.44 8.70
CA LEU A 134 10.25 1.79 8.65
C LEU A 134 10.83 1.54 10.06
N ILE A 135 10.91 2.57 10.89
CA ILE A 135 11.44 2.50 12.26
C ILE A 135 10.63 1.49 13.10
N GLY A 136 9.30 1.60 13.07
CA GLY A 136 8.43 0.63 13.74
C GLY A 136 8.60 -0.79 13.21
N GLY A 137 8.83 -0.94 11.91
CA GLY A 137 9.13 -2.23 11.30
C GLY A 137 10.42 -2.87 11.81
N PHE A 138 11.51 -2.12 11.86
CA PHE A 138 12.79 -2.60 12.40
C PHE A 138 12.69 -2.94 13.89
N ALA A 139 12.08 -2.08 14.69
CA ALA A 139 11.85 -2.31 16.12
C ALA A 139 11.02 -3.58 16.39
N HIS A 140 9.88 -3.74 15.70
CA HIS A 140 9.03 -4.92 15.90
C HIS A 140 9.68 -6.25 15.44
N ASN A 141 10.72 -6.18 14.59
CA ASN A 141 11.46 -7.35 14.13
C ASN A 141 12.79 -7.57 14.90
N GLY A 142 13.04 -6.81 15.97
CA GLY A 142 14.20 -6.98 16.86
C GLY A 142 15.50 -6.36 16.35
N TYR A 143 15.43 -5.47 15.36
CA TYR A 143 16.58 -4.72 14.85
C TYR A 143 16.69 -3.36 15.56
N ASP A 144 16.89 -3.40 16.86
CA ASP A 144 16.80 -2.21 17.72
C ASP A 144 17.89 -1.17 17.42
N VAL A 145 19.10 -1.61 17.10
CA VAL A 145 20.23 -0.72 16.78
C VAL A 145 19.95 0.03 15.49
N GLU A 146 19.58 -0.69 14.44
CA GLU A 146 19.23 -0.12 13.14
C GLU A 146 17.99 0.77 13.24
N SER A 147 17.01 0.43 14.08
CA SER A 147 15.85 1.28 14.37
C SER A 147 16.26 2.66 14.92
N VAL A 148 17.23 2.71 15.84
CA VAL A 148 17.77 3.96 16.38
C VAL A 148 18.56 4.73 15.33
N GLU A 149 19.35 4.05 14.49
CA GLU A 149 20.06 4.69 13.36
C GLU A 149 19.08 5.33 12.36
N LEU A 150 17.98 4.64 12.06
CA LEU A 150 16.91 5.15 11.19
C LEU A 150 16.19 6.35 11.81
N LEU A 151 16.00 6.36 13.14
CA LEU A 151 15.48 7.53 13.86
C LEU A 151 16.41 8.73 13.73
N ALA A 152 17.73 8.53 13.86
CA ALA A 152 18.71 9.58 13.65
C ALA A 152 18.71 10.09 12.21
N GLY A 153 18.57 9.18 11.23
CA GLY A 153 18.42 9.52 9.81
C GLY A 153 17.19 10.39 9.53
N MET A 154 16.04 10.07 10.14
CA MET A 154 14.82 10.86 10.02
C MET A 154 15.00 12.29 10.54
N VAL A 155 15.68 12.47 11.69
CA VAL A 155 15.99 13.80 12.25
C VAL A 155 16.96 14.56 11.34
N GLY A 156 17.97 13.89 10.81
CA GLY A 156 18.92 14.47 9.84
C GLY A 156 18.23 14.94 8.55
N ALA A 157 17.14 14.30 8.14
CA ALA A 157 16.30 14.69 7.02
C ALA A 157 15.34 15.86 7.34
N GLY A 158 15.42 16.46 8.54
CA GLY A 158 14.59 17.61 8.95
C GLY A 158 13.18 17.23 9.43
N MET A 159 12.92 15.94 9.68
CA MET A 159 11.63 15.45 10.17
C MET A 159 11.67 15.17 11.68
N GLY A 160 10.75 15.77 12.42
CA GLY A 160 10.60 15.53 13.86
C GLY A 160 9.85 14.21 14.14
N PRO A 161 10.25 13.42 15.15
CA PRO A 161 9.48 12.25 15.58
C PRO A 161 8.10 12.64 16.10
N ASN A 162 7.07 11.85 15.79
CA ASN A 162 5.75 11.98 16.44
C ASN A 162 5.69 11.11 17.71
N ALA A 163 4.64 11.29 18.53
CA ALA A 163 4.44 10.55 19.77
C ALA A 163 4.37 9.02 19.59
N ARG A 164 4.02 8.54 18.39
CA ARG A 164 3.96 7.10 18.06
C ARG A 164 5.36 6.53 17.85
N THR A 165 6.28 7.29 17.26
CA THR A 165 7.70 6.92 17.10
C THR A 165 8.43 6.84 18.46
N LEU A 166 8.04 7.69 19.42
CA LEU A 166 8.67 7.74 20.76
C LEU A 166 8.15 6.66 21.73
N ALA A 167 6.99 6.06 21.46
CA ALA A 167 6.35 5.10 22.37
C ALA A 167 6.84 3.65 22.21
N ASN A 168 7.71 3.38 21.21
CA ASN A 168 8.25 2.05 20.90
C ASN A 168 9.74 1.88 21.29
N GLY A 169 10.28 2.77 22.14
CA GLY A 169 11.65 2.69 22.67
C GLY A 169 11.72 2.06 24.06
#